data_AF-A0A8J4Q175-F1
#
_entry.id   AF-A0A8J4Q175-F1
#
_cell.length_a   1.000
_cell.length_b   1.000
_cell.length_c   1.000
_cell.angle_alpha   90.00
_cell.angle_beta   90.00
_cell.angle_gamma   90.00
#
_symmetry.space_group_name_H-M   'P 1'
#
loop_
_entity.id
_entity.type
_entity.pdbx_description
1 polymer ?
#
loop_
_entity_poly.entity_id
_entity_poly.type
_entity_poly.pdbx_seq_one_letter_code
_entity_poly.pdbx_strand_id
1 'polypeptide(L)'
;MVGSKLTLSLIVGLIFVLTVKAALYVQMTPYSDQNCKNQQYGVGFSFLVGQCMGVGDNGVGATNIKVKVDGSHSNVTISEYGNYDTQCGTYNPNLDVSYEVGGCYRAPSYSDGSNNFIKYANFVYVTIEENPNIPIYGYRNSWYADSKCISNPQWFFFFTNNTSFKYGDDAYLTYSCLDAERMYFYIIN
;
A
#
# COMPACT_ATOMS: atom_id res chain seq x y z
N MET A 1 -8.33 48.76 -52.51
CA MET A 1 -9.07 48.19 -51.38
C MET A 1 -9.64 46.84 -51.80
N VAL A 2 -9.00 45.73 -51.42
CA VAL A 2 -9.63 44.40 -51.38
C VAL A 2 -9.03 43.69 -50.17
N GLY A 3 -9.92 43.10 -49.38
CA GLY A 3 -9.75 42.74 -47.98
C GLY A 3 -8.69 41.69 -47.69
N SER A 4 -8.00 41.94 -46.58
CA SER A 4 -7.30 40.97 -45.74
C SER A 4 -8.17 39.72 -45.52
N LYS A 5 -7.69 38.56 -45.98
CA LYS A 5 -8.15 37.26 -45.48
C LYS A 5 -7.10 36.76 -44.49
N LEU A 6 -7.28 37.22 -43.26
CA LEU A 6 -6.67 36.67 -42.06
C LEU A 6 -7.21 35.23 -41.89
N THR A 7 -6.57 34.24 -42.49
CA THR A 7 -6.78 32.83 -42.13
C THR A 7 -6.10 32.56 -40.80
N LEU A 8 -6.79 33.01 -39.77
CA LEU A 8 -6.81 32.46 -38.43
C LEU A 8 -7.06 30.94 -38.51
N SER A 9 -6.51 30.18 -37.56
CA SER A 9 -6.77 28.76 -37.32
C SER A 9 -5.96 27.76 -38.15
N LEU A 10 -4.65 27.70 -37.88
CA LEU A 10 -4.00 26.39 -37.75
C LEU A 10 -3.14 26.34 -36.47
N ILE A 11 -3.67 26.88 -35.37
CA ILE A 11 -3.35 26.34 -34.04
C ILE A 11 -4.18 25.06 -33.93
N VAL A 12 -3.76 24.04 -34.69
CA VAL A 12 -3.83 22.65 -34.22
C VAL A 12 -2.77 22.65 -33.10
N GLY A 13 -3.08 23.14 -31.90
CA GLY A 13 -4.13 22.51 -31.12
C GLY A 13 -3.75 21.06 -30.88
N LEU A 14 -2.44 20.74 -30.82
CA LEU A 14 -1.91 19.63 -30.03
C LEU A 14 -2.30 19.89 -28.57
N ILE A 15 -3.57 19.66 -28.29
CA ILE A 15 -4.03 19.18 -27.02
C ILE A 15 -3.38 17.79 -26.92
N PHE A 16 -2.10 17.76 -26.56
CA PHE A 16 -1.55 16.60 -25.87
C PHE A 16 -2.38 16.49 -24.60
N VAL A 17 -3.48 15.74 -24.69
CA VAL A 17 -4.13 15.20 -23.52
C VAL A 17 -3.04 14.35 -22.90
N LEU A 18 -2.34 14.90 -21.91
CA LEU A 18 -1.48 14.15 -21.02
C LEU A 18 -2.42 13.17 -20.32
N THR A 19 -2.61 12.00 -20.92
CA THR A 19 -3.34 10.91 -20.30
C THR A 19 -2.50 10.49 -19.11
N VAL A 20 -2.86 10.96 -17.92
CA VAL A 20 -2.30 10.46 -16.67
C VAL A 20 -2.70 8.99 -16.63
N LYS A 21 -1.74 8.10 -16.91
CA LYS A 21 -1.99 6.66 -16.79
C LYS A 21 -2.36 6.38 -15.34
N ALA A 22 -3.49 5.71 -15.13
CA ALA A 22 -3.87 5.26 -13.81
C ALA A 22 -2.75 4.41 -13.22
N ALA A 23 -2.47 4.61 -11.93
CA ALA A 23 -1.51 3.82 -11.21
C ALA A 23 -2.19 2.54 -10.71
N LEU A 24 -1.56 1.39 -10.99
CA LEU A 24 -2.07 0.09 -10.60
C LEU A 24 -1.53 -0.26 -9.21
N TYR A 25 -2.41 -0.63 -8.29
CA TYR A 25 -2.06 -1.01 -6.93
C TYR A 25 -2.48 -2.44 -6.66
N VAL A 26 -1.70 -3.12 -5.82
CA VAL A 26 -2.16 -4.29 -5.08
C VAL A 26 -2.72 -3.81 -3.77
N GLN A 27 -4.01 -4.05 -3.56
CA GLN A 27 -4.73 -3.71 -2.35
C GLN A 27 -4.90 -4.96 -1.49
N MET A 28 -4.53 -4.86 -0.22
CA MET A 28 -4.69 -5.90 0.79
C MET A 28 -5.68 -5.41 1.85
N THR A 29 -6.96 -5.70 1.64
CA THR A 29 -8.06 -5.21 2.49
C THR A 29 -8.19 -6.06 3.75
N PRO A 30 -8.19 -5.49 4.96
CA PRO A 30 -8.17 -6.27 6.19
C PRO A 30 -9.52 -6.90 6.51
N TYR A 31 -9.50 -8.11 7.08
CA TYR A 31 -10.65 -8.84 7.60
C TYR A 31 -10.31 -9.56 8.91
N SER A 32 -11.29 -9.69 9.79
CA SER A 32 -11.12 -10.43 11.05
C SER A 32 -11.08 -11.95 10.90
N ASP A 33 -11.48 -12.50 9.75
CA ASP A 33 -11.66 -13.95 9.53
C ASP A 33 -10.87 -14.46 8.33
N GLN A 34 -10.44 -15.73 8.41
CA GLN A 34 -9.61 -16.40 7.42
C GLN A 34 -10.26 -16.59 6.04
N ASN A 35 -11.58 -16.42 5.92
CA ASN A 35 -12.29 -16.47 4.65
C ASN A 35 -12.64 -15.08 4.11
N CYS A 36 -12.26 -14.00 4.81
CA CYS A 36 -12.54 -12.62 4.42
C CYS A 36 -14.05 -12.33 4.19
N LYS A 37 -14.94 -12.94 4.99
CA LYS A 37 -16.40 -12.77 4.87
C LYS A 37 -17.03 -11.84 5.90
N ASN A 38 -16.30 -11.57 6.99
CA ASN A 38 -16.81 -10.86 8.16
C ASN A 38 -16.42 -9.38 8.11
N GLN A 39 -16.24 -8.76 9.27
CA GLN A 39 -15.95 -7.33 9.38
C GLN A 39 -14.58 -7.00 8.79
N GLN A 40 -14.53 -5.91 8.02
CA GLN A 40 -13.29 -5.33 7.54
C GLN A 40 -12.58 -4.64 8.70
N TYR A 41 -11.65 -5.39 9.28
CA TYR A 41 -11.05 -5.07 10.56
C TYR A 41 -9.61 -5.59 10.60
N GLY A 42 -8.69 -4.79 11.12
CA GLY A 42 -7.27 -5.05 11.15
C GLY A 42 -6.40 -4.04 10.39
N VAL A 43 -5.20 -4.49 10.06
CA VAL A 43 -4.19 -3.77 9.27
C VAL A 43 -4.31 -4.12 7.80
N GLY A 44 -4.46 -3.11 6.95
CA GLY A 44 -4.47 -3.24 5.49
C GLY A 44 -3.27 -2.55 4.83
N PHE A 45 -3.00 -2.93 3.58
CA PHE A 45 -1.86 -2.41 2.80
C PHE A 45 -2.28 -2.06 1.39
N SER A 46 -1.55 -1.14 0.78
CA SER A 46 -1.64 -0.85 -0.64
C SER A 46 -0.27 -0.59 -1.21
N PHE A 47 0.08 -1.28 -2.29
CA PHE A 47 1.39 -1.23 -2.90
C PHE A 47 1.30 -0.88 -4.38
N LEU A 48 2.04 0.14 -4.81
CA LEU A 48 2.15 0.52 -6.21
C LEU A 48 2.92 -0.55 -6.99
N VAL A 49 2.31 -1.07 -8.05
CA VAL A 49 2.90 -2.13 -8.86
C VAL A 49 4.12 -1.62 -9.63
N GLY A 50 5.18 -2.41 -9.65
CA GLY A 50 6.38 -2.19 -10.45
C GLY A 50 7.40 -1.22 -9.86
N GLN A 51 7.10 -0.58 -8.73
CA GLN A 51 8.06 0.29 -8.04
C GLN A 51 8.83 -0.44 -6.94
N CYS A 52 10.10 -0.07 -6.78
CA CYS A 52 10.91 -0.47 -5.64
C CYS A 52 10.60 0.47 -4.48
N MET A 53 10.26 -0.08 -3.32
CA MET A 53 9.81 0.68 -2.16
C MET A 53 10.49 0.19 -0.88
N GLY A 54 10.97 1.13 -0.07
CA GLY A 54 11.44 0.84 1.27
C GLY A 54 10.27 0.65 2.22
N VAL A 55 10.28 -0.45 2.95
CA VAL A 55 9.24 -0.91 3.86
C VAL A 55 9.89 -1.24 5.22
N GLY A 56 9.25 -0.81 6.31
CA GLY A 56 9.82 -0.85 7.66
C GLY A 56 10.42 0.49 8.13
N ASP A 57 10.95 0.51 9.35
CA ASP A 57 11.50 1.72 9.98
C ASP A 57 12.74 2.22 9.21
N ASN A 58 12.96 3.53 9.15
CA ASN A 58 14.08 4.17 8.45
C ASN A 58 15.47 3.83 9.06
N GLY A 59 15.51 2.89 10.02
CA GLY A 59 16.70 2.43 10.73
C GLY A 59 17.22 1.07 10.26
N VAL A 60 18.05 0.44 11.11
CA VAL A 60 18.62 -0.89 10.86
C VAL A 60 17.48 -1.92 10.84
N GLY A 61 17.22 -2.51 9.67
CA GLY A 61 16.13 -3.47 9.47
C GLY A 61 15.14 -3.10 8.37
N ALA A 62 15.25 -1.91 7.77
CA ALA A 62 14.48 -1.54 6.58
C ALA A 62 14.72 -2.53 5.44
N THR A 63 13.66 -3.09 4.88
CA THR A 63 13.73 -3.95 3.69
C THR A 63 13.18 -3.22 2.48
N ASN A 64 13.71 -3.51 1.31
CA ASN A 64 13.17 -2.98 0.06
C ASN A 64 12.34 -4.09 -0.60
N ILE A 65 11.14 -3.76 -1.06
CA ILE A 65 10.29 -4.71 -1.77
C ILE A 65 9.90 -4.18 -3.16
N LYS A 66 9.54 -5.10 -4.05
CA LYS A 66 8.92 -4.79 -5.34
C LYS A 66 7.73 -5.69 -5.57
N VAL A 67 6.59 -5.06 -5.85
CA VAL A 67 5.34 -5.77 -6.17
C VAL A 67 5.20 -5.91 -7.68
N LYS A 68 4.89 -7.11 -8.13
CA LYS A 68 4.61 -7.45 -9.53
C LYS A 68 3.24 -8.10 -9.62
N VAL A 69 2.58 -7.87 -10.74
CA VAL A 69 1.34 -8.54 -11.12
C VAL A 69 1.63 -9.29 -12.42
N ASP A 70 1.14 -10.52 -12.54
CA ASP A 70 1.25 -11.30 -13.78
C ASP A 70 0.45 -10.67 -14.93
N GLY A 71 0.67 -11.12 -16.17
CA GLY A 71 -0.01 -10.55 -17.34
C GLY A 71 -1.54 -10.78 -17.35
N SER A 72 -2.03 -11.76 -16.59
CA SER A 72 -3.44 -12.10 -16.45
C SER A 72 -4.14 -11.40 -15.27
N HIS A 73 -3.40 -10.66 -14.45
CA HIS A 73 -3.89 -10.06 -13.20
C HIS A 73 -4.51 -11.09 -12.24
N SER A 74 -4.02 -12.33 -12.27
CA SER A 74 -4.47 -13.44 -11.41
C SER A 74 -3.57 -13.66 -10.21
N ASN A 75 -2.30 -13.24 -10.30
CA ASN A 75 -1.32 -13.46 -9.26
C ASN A 75 -0.51 -12.18 -9.01
N VAL A 76 -0.20 -11.97 -7.73
CA VAL A 76 0.67 -10.91 -7.23
C VAL A 76 1.91 -11.56 -6.65
N THR A 77 3.08 -11.06 -7.01
CA THR A 77 4.35 -11.46 -6.38
C THR A 77 4.98 -10.26 -5.67
N ILE A 78 5.35 -10.44 -4.41
CA ILE A 78 6.11 -9.49 -3.62
C ILE A 78 7.52 -10.05 -3.43
N SER A 79 8.51 -9.38 -4.03
CA SER A 79 9.93 -9.74 -3.95
C SER A 79 10.65 -8.86 -2.93
N GLU A 80 11.52 -9.45 -2.11
CA GLU A 80 12.40 -8.72 -1.19
C GLU A 80 13.79 -8.47 -1.79
N TYR A 81 14.40 -7.35 -1.39
CA TYR A 81 15.70 -6.88 -1.89
C TYR A 81 16.58 -6.43 -0.73
N GLY A 82 17.87 -6.23 -1.04
CA GLY A 82 18.84 -5.75 -0.06
C GLY A 82 18.39 -4.45 0.62
N ASN A 83 18.73 -4.33 1.90
CA ASN A 83 18.42 -3.12 2.67
C ASN A 83 19.03 -1.88 1.97
N TYR A 84 18.25 -0.80 1.91
CA TYR A 84 18.64 0.46 1.24
C TYR A 84 18.87 0.34 -0.28
N ASP A 85 18.48 -0.76 -0.91
CA ASP A 85 18.55 -0.90 -2.37
C ASP A 85 17.39 -0.18 -3.06
N THR A 86 17.58 1.10 -3.34
CA THR A 86 16.57 1.96 -3.98
C THR A 86 16.21 1.55 -5.40
N GLN A 87 16.97 0.64 -6.02
CA GLN A 87 16.72 0.17 -7.39
C GLN A 87 16.17 -1.26 -7.44
N CYS A 88 16.16 -1.98 -6.32
CA CYS A 88 15.82 -3.40 -6.26
C CYS A 88 16.66 -4.21 -7.27
N GLY A 89 17.98 -3.94 -7.31
CA GLY A 89 18.96 -4.62 -8.16
C GLY A 89 19.76 -5.72 -7.45
N THR A 90 19.84 -5.66 -6.11
CA THR A 90 20.48 -6.63 -5.24
C THR A 90 19.41 -7.53 -4.65
N TYR A 91 19.18 -8.65 -5.35
CA TYR A 91 18.19 -9.63 -4.93
C TYR A 91 18.56 -10.23 -3.57
N ASN A 92 17.63 -10.17 -2.61
CA ASN A 92 17.75 -10.89 -1.35
C ASN A 92 17.00 -12.22 -1.52
N PRO A 93 17.68 -13.39 -1.40
CA PRO A 93 17.06 -14.68 -1.70
C PRO A 93 15.93 -15.12 -0.76
N ASN A 94 15.54 -14.29 0.22
CA ASN A 94 14.36 -14.53 1.04
C ASN A 94 13.08 -14.32 0.21
N LEU A 95 12.64 -15.44 -0.37
CA LEU A 95 11.30 -15.86 -0.78
C LEU A 95 10.36 -14.76 -1.30
N ASP A 96 10.34 -14.62 -2.62
CA ASP A 96 9.17 -14.13 -3.33
C ASP A 96 7.90 -14.74 -2.72
N VAL A 97 7.01 -13.89 -2.21
CA VAL A 97 5.70 -14.33 -1.73
C VAL A 97 4.69 -14.05 -2.82
N SER A 98 3.94 -15.08 -3.21
CA SER A 98 2.88 -14.95 -4.22
C SER A 98 1.50 -15.09 -3.59
N TYR A 99 0.57 -14.27 -4.07
CA TYR A 99 -0.81 -14.21 -3.63
C TYR A 99 -1.73 -14.30 -4.85
N GLU A 100 -2.72 -15.17 -4.79
CA GLU A 100 -3.79 -15.20 -5.79
C GLU A 100 -4.73 -14.01 -5.57
N VAL A 101 -5.09 -13.34 -6.65
CA VAL A 101 -6.08 -12.27 -6.62
C VAL A 101 -7.44 -12.87 -6.30
N GLY A 102 -8.12 -12.30 -5.30
CA GLY A 102 -9.33 -12.87 -4.69
C GLY A 102 -9.05 -13.86 -3.57
N GLY A 103 -7.79 -14.12 -3.22
CA GLY A 103 -7.41 -14.93 -2.07
C GLY A 103 -7.50 -14.16 -0.75
N CYS A 104 -7.63 -14.92 0.35
CA CYS A 104 -7.62 -14.41 1.72
C CYS A 104 -6.44 -15.01 2.49
N TYR A 105 -5.57 -14.16 3.04
CA TYR A 105 -4.29 -14.59 3.62
C TYR A 105 -4.06 -13.96 4.98
N ARG A 106 -3.19 -14.56 5.80
CA ARG A 106 -2.74 -13.91 7.04
C ARG A 106 -2.08 -12.58 6.70
N ALA A 107 -2.43 -11.52 7.44
CA ALA A 107 -1.88 -10.20 7.19
C ALA A 107 -0.33 -10.21 7.34
N PRO A 108 0.42 -9.78 6.32
CA PRO A 108 1.88 -9.73 6.38
C PRO A 108 2.36 -8.57 7.24
N SER A 109 3.59 -8.65 7.76
CA SER A 109 4.16 -7.64 8.67
C SER A 109 5.08 -6.65 7.94
N TYR A 110 4.50 -5.82 7.07
CA TYR A 110 5.26 -4.83 6.29
C TYR A 110 5.41 -3.46 7.00
N SER A 111 4.46 -3.09 7.86
CA SER A 111 4.36 -1.71 8.38
C SER A 111 5.35 -1.35 9.49
N ASP A 112 5.99 -2.35 10.11
CA ASP A 112 6.88 -2.17 11.26
C ASP A 112 7.92 -3.31 11.25
N GLY A 113 8.99 -3.11 10.50
CA GLY A 113 10.13 -4.05 10.43
C GLY A 113 11.00 -4.04 11.70
N SER A 114 10.68 -3.24 12.72
CA SER A 114 11.51 -3.09 13.93
C SER A 114 10.89 -3.68 15.19
N ASN A 115 9.57 -3.89 15.25
CA ASN A 115 8.92 -4.56 16.39
C ASN A 115 8.59 -6.03 16.11
N ASN A 116 9.56 -6.90 16.38
CA ASN A 116 9.36 -8.35 16.54
C ASN A 116 8.23 -8.72 17.54
N PHE A 117 7.78 -7.75 18.33
CA PHE A 117 6.75 -7.89 19.34
C PHE A 117 5.33 -7.71 18.78
N ILE A 118 5.14 -6.98 17.68
CA ILE A 118 3.82 -6.66 17.15
C ILE A 118 3.45 -7.67 16.05
N LYS A 119 2.48 -8.55 16.33
CA LYS A 119 1.95 -9.51 15.34
C LYS A 119 0.51 -9.17 15.00
N TYR A 120 0.23 -9.05 13.69
CA TYR A 120 -1.12 -8.79 13.21
C TYR A 120 -1.98 -10.04 13.37
N ALA A 121 -3.14 -9.87 14.01
CA ALA A 121 -4.10 -10.93 14.28
C ALA A 121 -5.16 -11.08 13.18
N ASN A 122 -5.11 -10.26 12.12
CA ASN A 122 -6.10 -10.22 11.04
C ASN A 122 -5.64 -10.97 9.77
N PHE A 123 -6.56 -11.04 8.82
CA PHE A 123 -6.36 -11.52 7.46
C PHE A 123 -6.51 -10.37 6.46
N VAL A 124 -6.06 -10.57 5.23
CA VAL A 124 -6.18 -9.62 4.12
C VAL A 124 -6.72 -10.30 2.88
N TYR A 125 -7.67 -9.63 2.22
CA TYR A 125 -8.19 -9.98 0.91
C TYR A 125 -7.40 -9.24 -0.17
N VAL A 126 -6.88 -9.96 -1.16
CA VAL A 126 -5.98 -9.40 -2.18
C VAL A 126 -6.77 -9.02 -3.43
N THR A 127 -6.74 -7.73 -3.78
CA THR A 127 -7.32 -7.18 -5.00
C THR A 127 -6.29 -6.37 -5.78
N ILE A 128 -6.60 -6.12 -7.06
CA ILE A 128 -5.88 -5.16 -7.89
C ILE A 128 -6.82 -4.00 -8.14
N GLU A 129 -6.35 -2.79 -7.88
CA GLU A 129 -7.16 -1.58 -7.99
C GLU A 129 -6.40 -0.49 -8.75
N GLU A 130 -7.11 0.26 -9.57
CA GLU A 130 -6.58 1.45 -10.21
C GLU A 130 -6.87 2.65 -9.31
N ASN A 131 -5.82 3.35 -8.86
CA ASN A 131 -5.90 4.50 -7.97
C ASN A 131 -6.86 4.26 -6.78
N PRO A 132 -6.56 3.29 -5.90
CA PRO A 132 -7.48 2.88 -4.84
C PRO A 132 -7.90 4.07 -4.00
N ASN A 133 -9.20 4.12 -3.66
CA ASN A 133 -9.69 5.09 -2.69
C ASN A 133 -9.08 4.74 -1.34
N ILE A 134 -8.16 5.59 -0.88
CA ILE A 134 -7.51 5.42 0.41
C ILE A 134 -8.59 5.56 1.49
N PRO A 135 -8.82 4.53 2.33
CA PRO A 135 -9.82 4.62 3.40
C PRO A 135 -9.50 5.82 4.31
N ILE A 136 -10.51 6.65 4.56
CA ILE A 136 -10.37 7.90 5.34
C ILE A 136 -10.36 7.62 6.85
N TYR A 137 -10.79 6.43 7.27
CA TYR A 137 -10.86 6.02 8.66
C TYR A 137 -9.62 5.20 9.06
N GLY A 138 -8.93 5.63 10.12
CA GLY A 138 -7.77 4.92 10.66
C GLY A 138 -6.51 5.76 10.83
N TYR A 139 -5.49 5.17 11.47
CA TYR A 139 -4.13 5.68 11.38
C TYR A 139 -3.55 5.24 10.04
N ARG A 140 -2.93 6.18 9.34
CA ARG A 140 -2.33 5.97 8.02
C ARG A 140 -0.90 6.44 8.04
N ASN A 141 -0.03 5.63 7.44
CA ASN A 141 1.30 6.07 7.03
C ASN A 141 1.45 5.83 5.53
N SER A 142 1.94 6.84 4.80
CA SER A 142 2.03 6.84 3.35
C SER A 142 3.39 7.33 2.92
N TRP A 143 4.00 6.61 1.99
CA TRP A 143 5.30 6.95 1.41
C TRP A 143 5.12 7.35 -0.05
N TYR A 144 5.78 8.43 -0.44
CA TYR A 144 5.71 8.98 -1.79
C TYR A 144 7.09 8.94 -2.43
N ALA A 145 7.13 8.68 -3.74
CA ALA A 145 8.38 8.66 -4.51
C ALA A 145 8.99 10.06 -4.63
N ASP A 146 8.12 11.07 -4.69
CA ASP A 146 8.44 12.49 -4.75
C ASP A 146 7.57 13.21 -3.71
N SER A 147 8.20 13.96 -2.82
CA SER A 147 7.50 14.75 -1.80
C SER A 147 6.58 15.83 -2.39
N LYS A 148 6.73 16.17 -3.67
CA LYS A 148 5.87 17.08 -4.43
C LYS A 148 4.65 16.39 -5.05
N CYS A 149 4.64 15.06 -5.14
CA CYS A 149 3.57 14.28 -5.77
C CYS A 149 2.77 13.52 -4.69
N ILE A 150 1.89 14.23 -3.98
CA ILE A 150 1.11 13.68 -2.86
C ILE A 150 -0.12 12.87 -3.29
N SER A 151 -0.41 12.76 -4.58
CA SER A 151 -1.63 12.10 -5.07
C SER A 151 -1.50 10.58 -5.17
N ASN A 152 -0.29 10.06 -5.41
CA ASN A 152 -0.04 8.64 -5.68
C ASN A 152 1.09 8.13 -4.77
N PRO A 153 0.77 7.63 -3.56
CA PRO A 153 1.78 7.03 -2.70
C PRO A 153 2.40 5.79 -3.36
N GLN A 154 3.69 5.55 -3.16
CA GLN A 154 4.34 4.29 -3.55
C GLN A 154 3.76 3.13 -2.76
N TRP A 155 3.49 3.35 -1.48
CA TRP A 155 2.75 2.44 -0.65
C TRP A 155 2.17 3.15 0.56
N PHE A 156 1.17 2.53 1.17
CA PHE A 156 0.64 2.93 2.45
C PHE A 156 0.07 1.73 3.20
N PHE A 157 -0.06 1.88 4.51
CA PHE A 157 -0.83 0.98 5.33
C PHE A 157 -1.82 1.76 6.20
N PHE A 158 -2.86 1.07 6.67
CA PHE A 158 -3.91 1.67 7.48
C PHE A 158 -4.45 0.71 8.53
N PHE A 159 -4.88 1.25 9.68
CA PHE A 159 -5.55 0.51 10.74
C PHE A 159 -7.03 0.86 10.79
N THR A 160 -7.88 -0.14 10.91
CA THR A 160 -9.32 0.09 11.14
C THR A 160 -9.63 0.12 12.64
N ASN A 161 -10.76 0.72 13.03
CA ASN A 161 -11.10 0.85 14.45
C ASN A 161 -11.18 -0.49 15.17
N ASN A 162 -10.80 -0.48 16.44
CA ASN A 162 -10.64 -1.62 17.33
C ASN A 162 -9.44 -2.53 17.02
N THR A 163 -8.61 -2.28 15.98
CA THR A 163 -7.57 -3.25 15.51
C THR A 163 -6.69 -3.76 16.66
N SER A 164 -6.66 -5.08 16.86
CA SER A 164 -5.88 -5.73 17.91
C SER A 164 -4.57 -6.26 17.36
N PHE A 165 -3.49 -5.92 18.05
CA PHE A 165 -2.13 -6.35 17.81
C PHE A 165 -1.70 -7.21 18.98
N LYS A 166 -1.09 -8.36 18.72
CA LYS A 166 -0.42 -9.09 19.79
C LYS A 166 0.91 -8.38 20.09
N TYR A 167 1.20 -8.10 21.36
CA TYR A 167 2.45 -7.50 21.84
C TYR A 167 3.14 -8.45 22.82
N GLY A 168 4.25 -9.07 22.41
CA GLY A 168 4.88 -10.14 23.19
C GLY A 168 4.02 -11.41 23.22
N ASP A 169 4.04 -12.16 24.33
CA ASP A 169 3.35 -13.45 24.43
C ASP A 169 1.91 -13.35 24.97
N ASP A 170 1.63 -12.40 25.86
CA ASP A 170 0.37 -12.35 26.63
C ASP A 170 -0.41 -11.04 26.50
N ALA A 171 0.18 -9.96 25.95
CA ALA A 171 -0.49 -8.67 25.88
C ALA A 171 -1.11 -8.43 24.49
N TYR A 172 -2.26 -7.77 24.48
CA TYR A 172 -2.85 -7.21 23.26
C TYR A 172 -2.87 -5.70 23.33
N LEU A 173 -2.47 -5.05 22.24
CA LEU A 173 -2.69 -3.63 22.03
C LEU A 173 -3.92 -3.49 21.14
N THR A 174 -4.90 -2.69 21.54
CA THR A 174 -6.04 -2.37 20.67
C THR A 174 -5.98 -0.92 20.23
N TYR A 175 -5.95 -0.71 18.92
CA TYR A 175 -6.09 0.61 18.30
C TYR A 175 -7.55 1.05 18.35
N SER A 176 -7.77 2.25 18.88
CA SER A 176 -9.07 2.93 18.79
C SER A 176 -8.87 4.38 18.40
N CYS A 177 -9.61 4.82 17.38
CA CYS A 177 -9.79 6.23 17.04
C CYS A 177 -11.02 6.72 17.79
N LEU A 178 -10.79 7.43 18.90
CA LEU A 178 -11.86 7.99 19.74
C LEU A 178 -12.22 9.42 19.34
N ASP A 179 -11.25 10.17 18.83
CA ASP A 179 -11.39 11.47 18.19
C ASP A 179 -10.51 11.43 16.95
N ALA A 180 -10.97 11.96 15.81
CA ALA A 180 -10.43 11.79 14.44
C ALA A 180 -8.91 12.02 14.23
N GLU A 181 -8.14 12.29 15.27
CA GLU A 181 -6.71 12.61 15.24
C GLU A 181 -5.87 11.88 16.30
N ARG A 182 -6.48 11.22 17.30
CA ARG A 182 -5.71 10.63 18.42
C ARG A 182 -5.77 9.10 18.43
N MET A 183 -4.58 8.51 18.38
CA MET A 183 -4.38 7.09 18.52
C MET A 183 -4.29 6.71 19.99
N TYR A 184 -5.10 5.74 20.41
CA TYR A 184 -4.98 5.10 21.71
C TYR A 184 -4.66 3.63 21.52
N PHE A 185 -3.65 3.16 22.24
CA PHE A 185 -3.35 1.74 22.40
C PHE A 185 -3.71 1.34 23.83
N TYR A 186 -4.63 0.39 23.96
CA TYR A 186 -4.99 -0.19 25.24
C TYR A 186 -4.30 -1.54 25.39
N ILE A 187 -3.54 -1.71 26.47
CA ILE A 187 -3.03 -3.03 26.88
C ILE A 187 -4.20 -3.79 27.51
N ILE A 188 -4.56 -4.92 26.90
CA ILE A 188 -5.51 -5.88 27.45
C ILE A 188 -4.69 -7.07 27.93
N ASN A 189 -4.74 -7.34 29.23
CA ASN A 189 -4.15 -8.52 29.90
C ASN A 189 -5.22 -9.60 30.09
#